data_AF-A0A947BJQ9-F1
#
_entry.id   AF-A0A947BJQ9-F1
#
_cell.length_a   1.000
_cell.length_b   1.000
_cell.length_c   1.000
_cell.angle_alpha   90.00
_cell.angle_beta   90.00
_cell.angle_gamma   90.00
#
_symmetry.space_group_name_H-M   'P 1'
#
loop_
_entity.id
_entity.type
_entity.pdbx_description
1 polymer ?
#
loop_
_entity_poly.entity_id
_entity_poly.type
_entity_poly.pdbx_seq_one_letter_code
_entity_poly.pdbx_strand_id
1 'polypeptide(L)'
;MKQLIIASTAVLALSACGEAEPSLEPLDETAIPESETDLAGEVKDADPRFADTAWEWQSAEATIVTTNLDAAGTYRTAGAGELLDQGRWQVKDDRLCFDSELLDDEPGCFLAKKFYPLDVGETWETENDDGETARFTRVAYQPIAFIPAG
;
A
#
# COMPACT_ATOMS: atom_id res chain seq x y z
N MET A 1 29.19 -2.59 43.56
CA MET A 1 30.31 -1.63 43.67
C MET A 1 30.64 -1.22 42.24
N LYS A 2 30.62 0.02 41.72
CA LYS A 2 30.60 1.42 42.15
C LYS A 2 29.56 2.14 41.23
N GLN A 3 28.70 3.07 41.69
CA GLN A 3 28.92 4.52 41.87
C GLN A 3 29.54 5.20 40.61
N LEU A 4 29.13 6.37 40.10
CA LEU A 4 28.17 7.43 40.46
C LEU A 4 28.06 8.39 39.25
N ILE A 5 26.89 8.99 39.04
CA ILE A 5 26.56 10.40 38.67
C ILE A 5 27.52 11.19 37.75
N ILE A 6 26.99 11.77 36.66
CA ILE A 6 27.25 13.19 36.28
C ILE A 6 25.95 13.81 35.75
N ALA A 7 25.49 14.84 36.46
CA ALA A 7 24.50 15.83 36.03
C ALA A 7 25.19 16.91 35.20
N SER A 8 24.51 17.43 34.16
CA SER A 8 24.87 18.70 33.53
C SER A 8 23.63 19.39 32.96
N THR A 9 23.69 20.72 33.03
CA THR A 9 22.60 21.66 33.21
C THR A 9 22.50 22.61 32.01
N ALA A 10 21.28 23.08 31.71
CA ALA A 10 20.97 24.33 30.98
C ALA A 10 21.36 24.38 29.48
N VAL A 11 20.69 25.10 28.57
CA VAL A 11 20.24 26.49 28.61
C VAL A 11 19.12 26.69 27.56
N LEU A 12 18.14 27.54 27.90
CA LEU A 12 17.10 28.10 27.04
C LEU A 12 17.68 28.96 25.92
N ALA A 13 17.25 28.76 24.68
CA ALA A 13 17.31 29.79 23.64
C ALA A 13 15.96 29.87 22.94
N LEU A 14 15.13 30.84 23.35
CA LEU A 14 14.01 31.34 22.55
C LEU A 14 14.59 32.27 21.48
N SER A 15 14.62 31.84 20.22
CA SER A 15 14.64 32.72 19.05
C SER A 15 13.19 32.82 18.55
N ALA A 16 12.42 33.86 18.87
CA ALA A 16 12.44 35.19 18.26
C ALA A 16 12.08 35.18 16.76
N CYS A 17 10.81 35.52 16.50
CA CYS A 17 10.16 36.08 15.31
C CYS A 17 10.85 35.95 13.94
N GLY A 18 10.13 35.30 13.03
CA GLY A 18 10.10 35.66 11.62
C GLY A 18 8.66 35.54 11.12
N GLU A 19 7.93 36.65 11.17
CA GLU A 19 6.61 36.82 10.54
C GLU A 19 6.83 36.81 9.02
N ALA A 20 6.22 35.84 8.34
CA ALA A 20 6.13 35.80 6.90
C ALA A 20 4.68 35.48 6.56
N GLU A 21 3.95 36.52 6.17
CA GLU A 21 2.63 36.44 5.58
C GLU A 21 2.73 35.70 4.24
N PRO A 22 2.05 34.57 4.02
CA PRO A 22 1.84 34.09 2.67
C PRO A 22 0.70 34.90 2.06
N SER A 23 1.10 35.80 1.16
CA SER A 23 0.24 36.37 0.12
C SER A 23 -0.50 35.25 -0.59
N LEU A 24 -1.81 35.17 -0.36
CA LEU A 24 -2.73 34.32 -1.09
C LEU A 24 -2.93 34.92 -2.49
N GLU A 25 -2.04 34.57 -3.41
CA GLU A 25 -2.37 34.65 -4.83
C GLU A 25 -3.32 33.46 -5.15
N PRO A 26 -4.44 33.69 -5.84
CA PRO A 26 -5.34 32.61 -6.22
C PRO A 26 -4.60 31.68 -7.18
N LEU A 27 -4.32 30.47 -6.72
CA LEU A 27 -3.88 29.39 -7.58
C LEU A 27 -4.98 29.17 -8.62
N ASP A 28 -4.64 29.58 -9.83
CA ASP A 28 -5.24 29.22 -11.09
C ASP A 28 -5.64 27.74 -11.02
N GLU A 29 -6.95 27.51 -11.16
CA GLU A 29 -7.60 26.19 -11.29
C GLU A 29 -7.17 25.61 -12.64
N THR A 30 -5.89 25.26 -12.74
CA THR A 30 -5.39 24.46 -13.85
C THR A 30 -5.86 23.05 -13.58
N ALA A 31 -6.98 22.71 -14.21
CA ALA A 31 -7.51 21.37 -14.32
C ALA A 31 -6.36 20.37 -14.49
N ILE A 32 -6.17 19.56 -13.45
CA ILE A 32 -5.29 18.40 -13.51
C ILE A 32 -5.86 17.52 -14.62
N PRO A 33 -5.11 17.20 -15.68
CA PRO A 33 -5.53 16.13 -16.56
C PRO A 33 -5.58 14.88 -15.70
N GLU A 34 -6.79 14.35 -15.51
CA GLU A 34 -7.01 12.98 -15.09
C GLU A 34 -6.29 12.10 -16.12
N SER A 35 -5.01 11.80 -15.87
CA SER A 35 -4.33 10.69 -16.52
C SER A 35 -4.92 9.44 -15.92
N GLU A 36 -6.12 9.11 -16.38
CA GLU A 36 -6.65 7.77 -16.42
C GLU A 36 -5.64 6.95 -17.23
N THR A 37 -4.71 6.30 -16.54
CA THR A 37 -3.98 5.19 -17.16
C THR A 37 -5.03 4.15 -17.49
N ASP A 38 -5.42 4.13 -18.76
CA ASP A 38 -6.29 3.17 -19.42
C ASP A 38 -5.70 1.75 -19.25
N LEU A 39 -5.90 1.15 -18.06
CA LEU A 39 -5.76 -0.29 -17.83
C LEU A 39 -7.06 -1.02 -18.25
N ALA A 40 -7.76 -0.49 -19.26
CA ALA A 40 -9.02 -1.00 -19.78
C ALA A 40 -8.81 -2.19 -20.73
N GLY A 41 -8.22 -3.27 -20.20
CA GLY A 41 -8.51 -4.61 -20.71
C GLY A 41 -9.77 -5.10 -20.01
N GLU A 42 -10.85 -5.31 -20.75
CA GLU A 42 -12.20 -5.71 -20.28
C GLU A 42 -12.11 -6.72 -19.11
N VAL A 43 -12.26 -6.22 -17.88
CA VAL A 43 -12.21 -7.05 -16.67
C VAL A 43 -13.59 -7.68 -16.53
N LYS A 44 -13.66 -9.00 -16.55
CA LYS A 44 -14.83 -9.69 -15.96
C LYS A 44 -14.90 -9.29 -14.50
N ASP A 45 -15.95 -8.54 -14.15
CA ASP A 45 -16.33 -8.07 -12.80
C ASP A 45 -15.41 -8.59 -11.69
N ALA A 46 -14.55 -7.70 -11.19
CA ALA A 46 -13.68 -8.01 -10.05
C ALA A 46 -14.52 -8.54 -8.89
N ASP A 47 -14.03 -9.55 -8.16
CA ASP A 47 -14.81 -10.17 -7.09
C ASP A 47 -15.11 -9.13 -5.99
N PRO A 48 -16.37 -8.82 -5.70
CA PRO A 48 -16.73 -7.72 -4.79
C PRO A 48 -16.25 -7.94 -3.35
N ARG A 49 -15.82 -9.16 -2.98
CA ARG A 49 -15.17 -9.42 -1.69
C ARG A 49 -13.80 -8.74 -1.57
N PHE A 50 -13.15 -8.46 -2.70
CA PHE A 50 -11.78 -7.97 -2.78
C PHE A 50 -11.65 -6.62 -3.50
N ALA A 51 -12.74 -6.13 -4.10
CA ALA A 51 -12.79 -4.79 -4.66
C ALA A 51 -12.61 -3.70 -3.58
N ASP A 52 -11.77 -2.71 -3.88
CA ASP A 52 -11.44 -1.57 -3.04
C ASP A 52 -10.91 -1.98 -1.65
N THR A 53 -9.92 -2.87 -1.67
CA THR A 53 -9.31 -3.43 -0.47
C THR A 53 -7.82 -3.18 -0.38
N ALA A 54 -7.28 -3.08 0.83
CA ALA A 54 -5.85 -2.90 1.05
C ALA A 54 -5.36 -3.82 2.18
N TRP A 55 -4.16 -4.38 1.98
CA TRP A 55 -3.59 -5.40 2.84
C TRP A 55 -2.13 -5.12 3.12
N GLU A 56 -1.78 -5.00 4.40
CA GLU A 56 -0.38 -4.92 4.83
C GLU A 56 0.18 -6.31 5.07
N TRP A 57 1.37 -6.57 4.55
CA TRP A 57 2.11 -7.80 4.80
C TRP A 57 3.61 -7.53 4.85
N GLN A 58 4.35 -8.48 5.39
CA GLN A 58 5.80 -8.39 5.47
C GLN A 58 6.43 -9.11 4.28
N SER A 59 7.23 -8.39 3.49
CA SER A 59 7.99 -8.98 2.38
C SER A 59 9.09 -9.91 2.88
N ALA A 60 9.69 -10.68 1.96
CA ALA A 60 10.84 -11.54 2.26
C ALA A 60 12.04 -10.76 2.86
N GLU A 61 12.14 -9.46 2.57
CA GLU A 61 13.19 -8.56 3.08
C GLU A 61 12.83 -7.91 4.43
N ALA A 62 11.76 -8.38 5.08
CA ALA A 62 11.22 -7.87 6.33
C ALA A 62 10.64 -6.43 6.26
N THR A 63 10.44 -5.89 5.05
CA THR A 63 9.79 -4.59 4.82
C THR A 63 8.27 -4.74 4.88
N ILE A 64 7.58 -3.82 5.56
CA ILE A 64 6.12 -3.75 5.48
C ILE A 64 5.72 -3.13 4.15
N VAL A 65 4.88 -3.84 3.42
CA VAL A 65 4.34 -3.42 2.14
C VAL A 65 2.82 -3.43 2.19
N THR A 66 2.19 -2.56 1.41
CA THR A 66 0.74 -2.50 1.27
C THR A 66 0.35 -2.87 -0.15
N THR A 67 -0.54 -3.84 -0.29
CA THR A 67 -1.14 -4.22 -1.57
C THR A 67 -2.59 -3.76 -1.61
N ASN A 68 -2.91 -2.91 -2.59
CA ASN A 68 -4.26 -2.48 -2.92
C ASN A 68 -4.85 -3.36 -4.02
N LEU A 69 -6.11 -3.72 -3.88
CA LEU A 69 -6.92 -4.40 -4.89
C LEU A 69 -8.06 -3.46 -5.27
N ASP A 70 -8.00 -2.88 -6.46
CA ASP A 70 -9.00 -1.93 -6.93
C ASP A 70 -10.22 -2.66 -7.51
N ALA A 71 -11.41 -2.05 -7.45
CA ALA A 71 -12.62 -2.59 -8.08
C ALA A 71 -12.49 -2.83 -9.59
N ALA A 72 -11.55 -2.16 -10.25
CA ALA A 72 -11.22 -2.37 -11.66
C ALA A 72 -10.40 -3.66 -11.91
N GLY A 73 -10.14 -4.51 -10.91
CA GLY A 73 -9.35 -5.74 -11.09
C GLY A 73 -7.85 -5.50 -11.28
N THR A 74 -7.37 -4.32 -10.90
CA THR A 74 -5.95 -3.96 -10.85
C THR A 74 -5.44 -4.00 -9.42
N TYR A 75 -4.19 -4.40 -9.23
CA TYR A 75 -3.53 -4.30 -7.93
C TYR A 75 -2.29 -3.44 -8.01
N ARG A 76 -1.91 -2.88 -6.87
CA ARG A 76 -0.68 -2.11 -6.68
C ARG A 76 -0.07 -2.47 -5.34
N THR A 77 1.22 -2.77 -5.32
CA THR A 77 1.98 -3.04 -4.10
C THR A 77 3.02 -1.95 -3.92
N ALA A 78 3.03 -1.28 -2.77
CA ALA A 78 4.00 -0.26 -2.42
C ALA A 78 4.66 -0.54 -1.07
N GLY A 79 5.92 -0.13 -0.93
CA GLY A 79 6.69 -0.25 0.30
C GLY A 79 7.74 0.85 0.37
N ALA A 80 8.02 1.36 1.58
CA ALA A 80 8.97 2.46 1.79
C ALA A 80 8.71 3.72 0.94
N GLY A 81 7.47 3.93 0.48
CA GLY A 81 7.08 5.07 -0.37
C GLY A 81 7.29 4.86 -1.87
N GLU A 82 7.69 3.66 -2.30
CA GLU A 82 7.94 3.31 -3.70
C GLU A 82 6.95 2.25 -4.18
N LEU A 83 6.60 2.29 -5.47
CA LEU A 83 5.85 1.23 -6.13
C LEU A 83 6.78 0.04 -6.36
N LEU A 84 6.41 -1.11 -5.80
CA LEU A 84 7.19 -2.34 -5.89
C LEU A 84 6.66 -3.27 -6.99
N ASP A 85 5.34 -3.30 -7.14
CA ASP A 85 4.67 -4.16 -8.12
C ASP A 85 3.29 -3.59 -8.52
N GLN A 86 2.82 -3.93 -9.70
CA GLN A 86 1.45 -3.67 -10.15
C GLN A 86 1.03 -4.73 -11.17
N GLY A 87 -0.28 -4.87 -11.33
CA GLY A 87 -0.83 -5.69 -12.41
C GLY A 87 -2.29 -6.01 -12.20
N ARG A 88 -2.68 -7.23 -12.54
CA ARG A 88 -4.08 -7.68 -12.50
C ARG A 88 -4.30 -8.66 -11.36
N TRP A 89 -5.45 -8.56 -10.70
CA TRP A 89 -5.87 -9.56 -9.72
C TRP A 89 -7.20 -10.19 -10.11
N GLN A 90 -7.41 -11.43 -9.69
CA GLN A 90 -8.67 -12.15 -9.89
C GLN A 90 -8.86 -13.22 -8.82
N VAL A 91 -10.11 -13.63 -8.61
CA VAL A 91 -10.42 -14.81 -7.81
C VAL A 91 -10.72 -15.99 -8.71
N LYS A 92 -9.99 -17.09 -8.57
CA LYS A 92 -10.17 -18.34 -9.32
C LYS A 92 -10.12 -19.53 -8.37
N ASP A 93 -11.12 -20.40 -8.40
CA ASP A 93 -11.15 -21.64 -7.60
C ASP A 93 -10.88 -21.41 -6.09
N ASP A 94 -11.51 -20.38 -5.50
CA ASP A 94 -11.26 -19.92 -4.12
C ASP A 94 -9.80 -19.50 -3.84
N ARG A 95 -9.09 -19.01 -4.85
CA ARG A 95 -7.75 -18.43 -4.73
C ARG A 95 -7.72 -17.01 -5.26
N LEU A 96 -7.04 -16.12 -4.56
CA LEU A 96 -6.72 -14.79 -5.02
C LEU A 96 -5.40 -14.86 -5.80
N CYS A 97 -5.46 -14.58 -7.09
CA CYS A 97 -4.34 -14.69 -8.01
C CYS A 97 -3.91 -13.31 -8.49
N PHE A 98 -2.61 -13.13 -8.65
CA PHE A 98 -1.95 -11.90 -9.07
C PHE A 98 -1.14 -12.18 -10.33
N ASP A 99 -1.31 -11.33 -11.35
CA ASP A 99 -0.57 -11.37 -12.61
C ASP A 99 0.19 -10.04 -12.74
N SER A 100 1.51 -10.09 -12.56
CA SER A 100 2.37 -8.91 -12.48
C SER A 100 2.69 -8.35 -13.87
N GLU A 101 2.69 -7.02 -13.98
CA GLU A 101 3.15 -6.30 -15.16
C GLU A 101 4.61 -5.84 -15.05
N LEU A 102 5.18 -5.84 -13.83
CA LEU A 102 6.53 -5.35 -13.56
C LEU A 102 7.55 -6.48 -13.34
N LEU A 103 7.10 -7.61 -12.79
CA LEU A 103 7.91 -8.77 -12.51
C LEU A 103 7.64 -9.84 -13.58
N ASP A 104 8.70 -10.44 -14.12
CA ASP A 104 8.61 -11.53 -15.11
C ASP A 104 8.49 -12.89 -14.39
N ASP A 105 7.42 -13.02 -13.60
CA ASP A 105 7.13 -14.19 -12.76
C ASP A 105 5.78 -14.82 -13.15
N GLU A 106 5.62 -16.13 -12.88
CA GLU A 106 4.32 -16.79 -13.06
C GLU A 106 3.28 -16.23 -12.07
N PRO A 107 1.98 -16.16 -12.44
CA PRO A 107 0.95 -15.64 -11.56
C PRO A 107 0.89 -16.35 -10.20
N GLY A 108 1.13 -15.60 -9.13
CA GLY A 108 1.07 -16.10 -7.75
C GLY A 108 -0.37 -16.20 -7.26
N CYS A 109 -0.79 -17.36 -6.75
CA CYS A 109 -2.15 -17.59 -6.23
C CYS A 109 -2.13 -17.99 -4.74
N PHE A 110 -2.96 -17.33 -3.94
CA PHE A 110 -3.10 -17.57 -2.49
C PHE A 110 -4.52 -18.04 -2.15
N LEU A 111 -4.66 -18.90 -1.14
CA LEU A 111 -5.98 -19.40 -0.73
C LEU A 111 -6.88 -18.27 -0.21
N ALA A 112 -8.02 -18.05 -0.87
CA ALA A 112 -8.94 -16.94 -0.59
C ALA A 112 -9.93 -17.22 0.56
N LYS A 113 -10.06 -18.48 1.00
CA LYS A 113 -11.17 -18.95 1.85
C LYS A 113 -11.31 -18.26 3.21
N LYS A 114 -10.25 -17.62 3.70
CA LYS A 114 -10.24 -16.91 4.99
C LYS A 114 -10.20 -15.38 4.86
N PHE A 115 -10.11 -14.82 3.66
CA PHE A 115 -9.99 -13.37 3.49
C PHE A 115 -11.28 -12.59 3.80
N TYR A 116 -12.44 -13.25 3.89
CA TYR A 116 -13.70 -12.49 3.89
C TYR A 116 -14.86 -13.08 4.69
N PRO A 117 -15.65 -12.22 5.37
CA PRO A 117 -15.36 -10.80 5.65
C PRO A 117 -14.32 -10.65 6.77
N LEU A 118 -13.31 -9.78 6.54
CA LEU A 118 -12.38 -9.32 7.57
C LEU A 118 -12.54 -7.82 7.75
N ASP A 119 -12.70 -7.39 8.99
CA ASP A 119 -12.75 -5.97 9.36
C ASP A 119 -11.35 -5.33 9.29
N VAL A 120 -11.29 -4.00 9.13
CA VAL A 120 -10.01 -3.27 9.20
C VAL A 120 -9.35 -3.52 10.56
N GLY A 121 -8.07 -3.90 10.53
CA GLY A 121 -7.28 -4.29 11.69
C GLY A 121 -7.28 -5.80 11.96
N GLU A 122 -8.13 -6.58 11.32
CA GLU A 122 -8.07 -8.05 11.43
C GLU A 122 -6.93 -8.62 10.59
N THR A 123 -6.31 -9.69 11.11
CA THR A 123 -5.21 -10.38 10.45
C THR A 123 -5.61 -11.76 10.02
N TRP A 124 -5.06 -12.21 8.91
CA TRP A 124 -5.24 -13.56 8.41
C TRP A 124 -3.92 -14.13 7.92
N GLU A 125 -3.81 -15.45 7.94
CA GLU A 125 -2.63 -16.20 7.50
C GLU A 125 -3.06 -17.18 6.41
N THR A 126 -2.25 -17.25 5.36
CA THR A 126 -2.42 -18.15 4.23
C THR A 126 -1.11 -18.85 3.91
N GLU A 127 -1.20 -19.89 3.10
CA GLU A 127 -0.10 -20.67 2.57
C GLU A 127 -0.16 -20.63 1.04
N ASN A 128 0.99 -20.56 0.36
CA ASN A 128 1.09 -20.77 -1.08
C ASN A 128 1.24 -22.28 -1.40
N ASP A 129 1.36 -22.64 -2.68
CA ASP A 129 1.47 -24.05 -3.08
C ASP A 129 2.80 -24.72 -2.66
N ASP A 130 3.81 -23.92 -2.29
CA ASP A 130 5.11 -24.38 -1.78
C ASP A 130 5.13 -24.57 -0.25
N GLY A 131 4.02 -24.28 0.44
CA GLY A 131 3.93 -24.38 1.89
C GLY A 131 4.44 -23.14 2.64
N GLU A 132 4.74 -22.06 1.93
CA GLU A 132 5.19 -20.81 2.55
C GLU A 132 4.01 -20.03 3.08
N THR A 133 4.09 -19.65 4.35
CA THR A 133 3.02 -18.90 5.02
C THR A 133 3.22 -17.40 4.89
N ALA A 134 2.15 -16.67 4.58
CA ALA A 134 2.10 -15.22 4.58
C ALA A 134 0.99 -14.73 5.50
N ARG A 135 1.30 -13.69 6.29
CA ARG A 135 0.35 -13.00 7.16
C ARG A 135 0.01 -11.65 6.57
N PHE A 136 -1.28 -11.37 6.45
CA PHE A 136 -1.74 -10.05 6.05
C PHE A 136 -2.65 -9.45 7.11
N THR A 137 -2.58 -8.13 7.23
CA THR A 137 -3.46 -7.31 8.06
C THR A 137 -4.34 -6.48 7.15
N ARG A 138 -5.65 -6.51 7.39
CA ARG A 138 -6.56 -5.66 6.64
C ARG A 138 -6.35 -4.21 7.06
N VAL A 139 -6.12 -3.32 6.10
CA VAL A 139 -6.02 -1.88 6.36
C VAL A 139 -7.08 -1.09 5.60
N ALA A 140 -7.22 0.18 5.98
CA ALA A 140 -8.09 1.10 5.26
C ALA A 140 -7.57 1.26 3.83
N TYR A 141 -8.46 1.08 2.85
CA TYR A 141 -8.11 1.29 1.46
C TYR A 141 -7.84 2.77 1.20
N GLN A 142 -6.68 3.05 0.59
CA GLN A 142 -6.31 4.36 0.09
C GLN A 142 -5.67 4.16 -1.28
N PRO A 143 -6.25 4.66 -2.38
CA PRO A 143 -5.68 4.48 -3.71
C PRO A 143 -4.21 4.89 -3.73
N ILE A 144 -3.33 4.00 -4.20
CA ILE A 144 -1.92 4.34 -4.40
C ILE A 144 -1.85 5.12 -5.71
N ALA A 145 -1.80 6.45 -5.60
CA ALA A 145 -1.57 7.34 -6.74
C ALA A 145 -0.08 7.33 -7.09
N PHE A 146 0.25 6.99 -8.33
CA PHE A 146 1.60 7.18 -8.85
C PHE A 146 1.69 8.50 -9.60
N ILE A 147 2.70 9.30 -9.24
CA ILE A 147 3.15 10.42 -10.06
C ILE A 147 4.31 9.87 -10.88
N PRO A 148 4.17 9.67 -12.21
CA PRO A 148 5.32 9.30 -13.03
C PRO A 148 6.43 10.33 -12.86
N ALA A 149 7.64 9.83 -12.58
CA ALA A 149 8.84 10.63 -12.71
C ALA A 149 8.94 11.08 -14.16
N GLY A 150 8.67 12.37 -14.40
CA GLY A 150 8.73 12.99 -15.73
C GLY A 150 10.15 13.13 -16.27
#